data_AF-A0AA86SIN6-F1
#
_entry.id   AF-A0AA86SIN6-F1
#
_cell.length_a   1.000
_cell.length_b   1.000
_cell.length_c   1.000
_cell.angle_alpha   90.00
_cell.angle_beta   90.00
_cell.angle_gamma   90.00
#
_symmetry.space_group_name_H-M   'P 1'
#
loop_
_entity.id
_entity.type
_entity.pdbx_description
1 polymer ?
#
loop_
_entity_poly.entity_id
_entity_poly.type
_entity_poly.pdbx_seq_one_letter_code
_entity_poly.pdbx_strand_id
1 'polypeptide(L)'
;MESGKALKESSLLLKQMAKSPRPNPHVVNAKNAAESLKSVLRTNPWEGADHLEIIPAATVASLLIGLVVCVENICEAVDELATVANFVPSEILHRGTLQPISVNDGSVHVISVAENVCPVFASPLGHTGVVLLLQKEVRSRENEGGCSMADAGAGAGAKIDVFWEERMVKHDTGIGLFDTGMDPGFLEVLEKHPENSDRVRNMVSILKRGPISPYISWNSGRPALISELLSFHTTEYVNELLEADKGGGKEMCAGTFLNPGSWDAALLAAGTTLSAMKHLLDGHGKIAYALVRPPGHHAQPSQADGYCFLNNAGLAVQLALDSGCKKVAVIDIDVHYGNGTAEGFYRSNKVLTISLHMNHGSWGPSHPQSGSVDELGEGEGYGYNLNIPLPNGTGDKGYICAFNELVVPSIQKFGPDMIILVAGQDSSAFDPNGRQCLTMEGYREIGRIIHNLAKSQSDGRLLIVQEGGYHITYSAYCLHATLEGVLNLPITPLSDPIAGYPEDETFSVKVIEAIKNYHKDKVPFWRNL
;
A
#
# COMPACT_ATOMS: atom_id res chain seq x y z
N MET A 1 -11.72 -18.78 52.86
CA MET A 1 -13.14 -19.18 52.78
C MET A 1 -14.05 -18.01 52.40
N GLU A 2 -13.81 -16.79 52.89
CA GLU A 2 -14.60 -15.59 52.53
C GLU A 2 -14.46 -15.15 51.06
N SER A 3 -13.27 -15.27 50.45
CA SER A 3 -13.02 -14.90 49.05
C SER A 3 -13.80 -15.76 48.04
N GLY A 4 -14.00 -17.05 48.35
CA GLY A 4 -14.80 -17.97 47.54
C GLY A 4 -16.30 -17.66 47.61
N LYS A 5 -16.79 -17.16 48.76
CA LYS A 5 -18.18 -16.73 48.94
C LYS A 5 -18.46 -15.44 48.15
N ALA A 6 -17.52 -14.49 48.19
CA ALA A 6 -17.60 -13.23 47.42
C ALA A 6 -17.56 -13.46 45.90
N LEU A 7 -16.75 -14.40 45.41
CA LEU A 7 -16.73 -14.78 43.99
C LEU A 7 -18.02 -15.48 43.55
N LYS A 8 -18.61 -16.31 44.42
CA LYS A 8 -19.91 -16.95 44.17
C LYS A 8 -21.06 -15.94 44.11
N GLU A 9 -21.06 -14.95 45.01
CA GLU A 9 -22.01 -13.84 45.01
C GLU A 9 -21.84 -12.95 43.77
N SER A 10 -20.60 -12.66 43.35
CA SER A 10 -20.30 -11.91 42.12
C SER A 10 -20.78 -12.65 40.86
N SER A 11 -20.58 -13.97 40.80
CA SER A 11 -21.10 -14.81 39.72
C SER A 11 -22.64 -14.83 39.67
N LEU A 12 -23.30 -14.84 40.83
CA LEU A 12 -24.76 -14.81 40.93
C LEU A 12 -25.33 -13.47 40.45
N LEU A 13 -24.68 -12.35 40.79
CA LEU A 13 -25.04 -11.01 40.32
C LEU A 13 -24.90 -10.87 38.80
N LEU A 14 -23.81 -11.38 38.22
CA LEU A 14 -23.62 -11.41 36.77
C LEU A 14 -24.70 -12.24 36.04
N LYS A 15 -25.13 -13.35 36.64
CA LYS A 15 -26.25 -14.17 36.09
C LYS A 15 -27.62 -13.48 36.20
N GLN A 16 -27.82 -12.63 37.19
CA GLN A 16 -29.03 -11.81 37.31
C GLN A 16 -29.04 -10.66 36.30
N MET A 17 -27.87 -10.10 35.97
CA MET A 17 -27.72 -9.10 34.91
C MET A 17 -28.18 -9.65 33.56
N ALA A 18 -27.77 -10.86 33.18
CA ALA A 18 -28.16 -11.49 31.92
C ALA A 18 -29.68 -11.76 31.74
N LYS A 19 -30.52 -11.45 32.75
CA LYS A 19 -31.98 -11.69 32.72
C LYS A 19 -32.82 -10.40 32.77
N SER A 20 -32.22 -9.22 32.83
CA SER A 20 -32.97 -7.96 32.98
C SER A 20 -33.30 -7.31 31.62
N PRO A 21 -34.58 -7.01 31.30
CA PRO A 21 -34.99 -6.52 29.98
C PRO A 21 -34.94 -4.98 29.84
N ARG A 22 -34.17 -4.27 30.67
CA ARG A 22 -34.03 -2.79 30.58
C ARG A 22 -32.54 -2.37 30.66
N PRO A 23 -32.09 -1.33 29.94
CA PRO A 23 -30.66 -0.96 29.84
C PRO A 23 -30.03 -0.39 31.12
N ASN A 24 -30.76 0.45 31.87
CA ASN A 24 -30.20 1.19 33.02
C ASN A 24 -29.67 0.31 34.18
N PRO A 25 -30.32 -0.82 34.55
CA PRO A 25 -29.79 -1.75 35.55
C PRO A 25 -28.45 -2.40 35.17
N HIS A 26 -28.15 -2.56 33.87
CA HIS A 26 -26.95 -3.29 33.42
C HIS A 26 -25.67 -2.52 33.70
N VAL A 27 -25.67 -1.21 33.46
CA VAL A 27 -24.50 -0.34 33.70
C VAL A 27 -24.22 -0.21 35.21
N VAL A 28 -25.27 -0.09 36.03
CA VAL A 28 -25.13 -0.02 37.49
C VAL A 28 -24.64 -1.35 38.06
N ASN A 29 -25.16 -2.48 37.59
CA ASN A 29 -24.76 -3.79 38.07
C ASN A 29 -23.35 -4.19 37.59
N ALA A 30 -22.95 -3.80 36.37
CA ALA A 30 -21.58 -3.98 35.88
C ALA A 30 -20.57 -3.18 36.71
N LYS A 31 -20.93 -1.94 37.06
CA LYS A 31 -20.11 -1.08 37.92
C LYS A 31 -19.97 -1.64 39.34
N ASN A 32 -21.06 -2.18 39.91
CA ASN A 32 -21.02 -2.83 41.22
C ASN A 32 -20.19 -4.13 41.21
N ALA A 33 -20.30 -4.95 40.16
CA ALA A 33 -19.48 -6.15 40.00
C ALA A 33 -17.98 -5.81 39.87
N ALA A 34 -17.64 -4.76 39.11
CA ALA A 34 -16.26 -4.30 38.97
C ALA A 34 -15.67 -3.76 40.29
N GLU A 35 -16.46 -3.05 41.10
CA GLU A 35 -16.03 -2.56 42.41
C GLU A 35 -15.90 -3.69 43.44
N SER A 36 -16.79 -4.68 43.44
CA SER A 36 -16.63 -5.89 44.27
C SER A 36 -15.39 -6.70 43.87
N LEU A 37 -15.10 -6.85 42.57
CA LEU A 37 -13.89 -7.53 42.10
C LEU A 37 -12.62 -6.78 42.51
N LYS A 38 -12.62 -5.44 42.37
CA LYS A 38 -11.53 -4.57 42.86
C LYS A 38 -11.33 -4.67 44.37
N SER A 39 -12.39 -4.76 45.15
CA SER A 39 -12.33 -4.91 46.61
C SER A 39 -11.69 -6.25 47.02
N VAL A 40 -12.07 -7.35 46.35
CA VAL A 40 -11.50 -8.69 46.59
C VAL A 40 -10.03 -8.75 46.19
N LEU A 41 -9.64 -8.10 45.09
CA LEU A 41 -8.24 -8.06 44.64
C LEU A 41 -7.35 -7.18 45.53
N ARG A 42 -7.92 -6.19 46.24
CA ARG A 42 -7.18 -5.26 47.11
C ARG A 42 -7.01 -5.73 48.56
N THR A 43 -7.84 -6.65 49.05
CA THR A 43 -7.90 -7.01 50.49
C THR A 43 -7.14 -8.28 50.87
N ASN A 44 -6.55 -9.01 49.92
CA ASN A 44 -5.73 -10.19 50.22
C ASN A 44 -4.27 -9.97 49.75
N PRO A 45 -3.27 -10.12 50.64
CA PRO A 45 -1.88 -10.15 50.23
C PRO A 45 -1.59 -11.51 49.61
N TRP A 46 -1.52 -11.58 48.28
CA TRP A 46 -1.23 -12.81 47.54
C TRP A 46 0.28 -13.08 47.48
N GLU A 47 0.95 -13.11 48.64
CA GLU A 47 2.33 -13.58 48.74
C GLU A 47 2.35 -15.03 49.23
N GLY A 48 2.79 -15.94 48.36
CA GLY A 48 3.22 -17.30 48.74
C GLY A 48 2.22 -18.45 48.56
N ALA A 49 1.08 -18.26 47.88
CA ALA A 49 0.14 -19.35 47.61
C ALA A 49 0.20 -19.83 46.15
N ASP A 50 0.25 -21.16 45.95
CA ASP A 50 0.18 -21.79 44.63
C ASP A 50 -1.19 -21.51 43.99
N HIS A 51 -1.18 -20.77 42.88
CA HIS A 51 -2.38 -20.22 42.26
C HIS A 51 -3.35 -21.28 41.73
N LEU A 52 -2.89 -22.53 41.58
CA LEU A 52 -3.67 -23.66 41.08
C LEU A 52 -4.57 -24.32 42.14
N GLU A 53 -4.35 -24.09 43.44
CA GLU A 53 -5.17 -24.70 44.51
C GLU A 53 -6.34 -23.82 45.01
N ILE A 54 -6.33 -22.51 44.77
CA ILE A 54 -7.25 -21.57 45.44
C ILE A 54 -8.41 -21.08 44.57
N ILE A 55 -8.28 -21.06 43.24
CA ILE A 55 -9.35 -20.63 42.34
C ILE A 55 -9.55 -21.73 41.29
N PRO A 56 -10.64 -22.52 41.36
CA PRO A 56 -10.91 -23.51 40.33
C PRO A 56 -10.96 -22.82 38.96
N ALA A 57 -10.22 -23.33 37.97
CA ALA A 57 -10.20 -22.79 36.61
C ALA A 57 -11.62 -22.60 36.03
N ALA A 58 -12.57 -23.44 36.47
CA ALA A 58 -13.99 -23.32 36.17
C ALA A 58 -14.62 -21.99 36.62
N THR A 59 -14.16 -21.38 37.72
CA THR A 59 -14.65 -20.11 38.24
C THR A 59 -14.15 -18.94 37.39
N VAL A 60 -12.88 -18.98 36.95
CA VAL A 60 -12.30 -17.97 36.05
C VAL A 60 -12.93 -18.07 34.66
N ALA A 61 -13.07 -19.28 34.13
CA ALA A 61 -13.76 -19.52 32.86
C ALA A 61 -15.23 -19.04 32.92
N SER A 62 -15.95 -19.31 34.02
CA SER A 62 -17.33 -18.86 34.16
C SER A 62 -17.46 -17.33 34.28
N LEU A 63 -16.44 -16.63 34.80
CA LEU A 63 -16.39 -15.16 34.84
C LEU A 63 -16.13 -14.58 33.45
N LEU A 64 -15.19 -15.16 32.69
CA LEU A 64 -14.88 -14.74 31.32
C LEU A 64 -16.07 -14.96 30.39
N ILE A 65 -16.74 -16.11 30.49
CA ILE A 65 -17.97 -16.39 29.75
C ILE A 65 -19.07 -15.36 30.11
N GLY A 66 -19.23 -15.04 31.40
CA GLY A 66 -20.20 -14.02 31.83
C GLY A 66 -19.89 -12.61 31.30
N LEU A 67 -18.61 -12.27 31.13
CA LEU A 67 -18.16 -11.01 30.55
C LEU A 67 -18.43 -10.94 29.06
N VAL A 68 -18.13 -12.00 28.32
CA VAL A 68 -18.40 -12.11 26.87
C VAL A 68 -19.90 -11.97 26.59
N VAL A 69 -20.73 -12.73 27.32
CA VAL A 69 -22.20 -12.66 27.18
C VAL A 69 -22.75 -11.27 27.54
N CYS A 70 -22.13 -10.57 28.50
CA CYS A 70 -22.54 -9.21 28.85
C CYS A 70 -22.19 -8.21 27.74
N VAL A 71 -21.04 -8.36 27.08
CA VAL A 71 -20.64 -7.53 25.93
C VAL A 71 -21.55 -7.80 24.74
N GLU A 72 -21.86 -9.05 24.44
CA GLU A 72 -22.78 -9.44 23.36
C GLU A 72 -24.18 -8.85 23.57
N ASN A 73 -24.73 -8.94 24.79
CA ASN A 73 -26.04 -8.36 25.11
C ASN A 73 -26.03 -6.82 25.08
N ILE A 74 -24.90 -6.17 25.37
CA ILE A 74 -24.75 -4.71 25.21
C ILE A 74 -24.72 -4.35 23.73
N CYS A 75 -24.04 -5.13 22.89
CA CYS A 75 -24.05 -4.95 21.44
C CYS A 75 -25.47 -5.12 20.87
N GLU A 76 -26.21 -6.16 21.28
CA GLU A 76 -27.62 -6.35 20.87
C GLU A 76 -28.52 -5.20 21.34
N ALA A 77 -28.35 -4.71 22.57
CA ALA A 77 -29.12 -3.58 23.07
C ALA A 77 -28.77 -2.25 22.35
N VAL A 78 -27.52 -2.09 21.92
CA VAL A 78 -27.07 -0.96 21.09
C VAL A 78 -27.69 -1.07 19.70
N ASP A 79 -27.80 -2.26 19.12
CA ASP A 79 -28.45 -2.49 17.82
C ASP A 79 -29.97 -2.28 17.89
N GLU A 80 -30.64 -2.71 18.97
CA GLU A 80 -32.05 -2.40 19.21
C GLU A 80 -32.27 -0.89 19.42
N LEU A 81 -31.40 -0.21 20.18
CA LEU A 81 -31.46 1.24 20.35
C LEU A 81 -31.20 1.99 19.04
N ALA A 82 -30.29 1.51 18.20
CA ALA A 82 -30.05 2.05 16.85
C ALA A 82 -31.29 1.88 15.96
N THR A 83 -31.96 0.73 16.07
CA THR A 83 -33.21 0.43 15.35
C THR A 83 -34.37 1.34 15.80
N VAL A 84 -34.51 1.57 17.11
CA VAL A 84 -35.57 2.45 17.67
C VAL A 84 -35.27 3.93 17.42
N ALA A 85 -34.00 4.32 17.39
CA ALA A 85 -33.55 5.70 17.13
C ALA A 85 -33.40 6.02 15.63
N ASN A 86 -33.73 5.08 14.73
CA ASN A 86 -33.62 5.22 13.28
C ASN A 86 -32.20 5.59 12.80
N PHE A 87 -31.17 5.14 13.53
CA PHE A 87 -29.79 5.18 13.06
C PHE A 87 -29.54 3.95 12.20
N VAL A 88 -29.25 4.17 10.91
CA VAL A 88 -28.91 3.09 9.98
C VAL A 88 -27.39 2.88 9.97
N PRO A 89 -26.89 1.65 10.20
CA PRO A 89 -25.49 1.30 10.00
C PRO A 89 -25.14 1.40 8.51
N SER A 90 -24.09 2.13 8.15
CA SER A 90 -23.68 2.26 6.75
C SER A 90 -22.69 1.16 6.35
N GLU A 91 -23.20 0.07 5.75
CA GLU A 91 -22.57 -0.53 4.56
C GLU A 91 -23.66 -1.04 3.59
N ILE A 92 -23.36 -0.85 2.30
CA ILE A 92 -24.00 -1.31 1.04
C ILE A 92 -24.53 -0.17 0.16
N LEU A 93 -23.82 0.08 -0.93
CA LEU A 93 -24.41 0.60 -2.16
C LEU A 93 -25.35 -0.46 -2.77
N HIS A 94 -26.60 -0.01 -2.94
CA HIS A 94 -27.53 -0.31 -4.04
C HIS A 94 -28.44 -1.56 -3.96
N ARG A 95 -29.74 -1.29 -3.85
CA ARG A 95 -30.70 -1.38 -4.97
C ARG A 95 -32.05 -0.77 -4.56
N GLY A 96 -32.56 0.15 -5.37
CA GLY A 96 -33.99 0.47 -5.37
C GLY A 96 -34.32 1.94 -5.22
N THR A 97 -35.00 2.47 -6.23
CA THR A 97 -35.61 3.79 -6.31
C THR A 97 -36.46 4.10 -5.08
N LEU A 98 -36.17 5.19 -4.37
CA LEU A 98 -37.06 5.73 -3.33
C LEU A 98 -38.20 6.47 -4.02
N GLN A 99 -39.42 5.95 -3.85
CA GLN A 99 -40.64 6.67 -4.27
C GLN A 99 -40.96 7.82 -3.31
N PRO A 100 -41.62 8.89 -3.79
CA PRO A 100 -41.94 10.06 -2.98
C PRO A 100 -43.01 9.74 -1.94
N ILE A 101 -42.83 10.22 -0.70
CA ILE A 101 -43.93 10.31 0.27
C ILE A 101 -44.78 11.53 -0.13
N SER A 102 -46.01 11.27 -0.57
CA SER A 102 -47.00 12.30 -0.84
C SER A 102 -47.52 12.86 0.49
N VAL A 103 -47.31 14.15 0.72
CA VAL A 103 -48.04 14.93 1.72
C VAL A 103 -48.88 15.97 0.98
N ASN A 104 -50.12 16.14 1.41
CA ASN A 104 -51.24 16.80 0.71
C ASN A 104 -51.09 18.33 0.48
N ASP A 105 -50.05 18.78 -0.21
CA ASP A 105 -50.02 20.13 -0.82
C ASP A 105 -49.25 20.27 -2.15
N GLY A 106 -48.69 19.18 -2.69
CA GLY A 106 -48.13 19.18 -4.05
C GLY A 106 -46.73 19.78 -4.21
N SER A 107 -45.98 19.96 -3.12
CA SER A 107 -44.57 20.42 -3.18
C SER A 107 -43.57 19.26 -2.97
N VAL A 108 -42.53 19.20 -3.83
CA VAL A 108 -41.43 18.21 -3.75
C VAL A 108 -40.17 18.91 -3.22
N HIS A 109 -39.60 18.41 -2.12
CA HIS A 109 -38.37 18.92 -1.52
C HIS A 109 -37.15 18.05 -1.89
N VAL A 110 -36.06 18.67 -2.34
CA VAL A 110 -34.75 18.03 -2.58
C VAL A 110 -33.73 18.67 -1.63
N ILE A 111 -33.02 17.85 -0.85
CA ILE A 111 -32.01 18.30 0.13
C ILE A 111 -30.61 18.12 -0.48
N SER A 112 -29.76 19.15 -0.39
CA SER A 112 -28.33 19.11 -0.75
C SER A 112 -27.52 19.81 0.34
N VAL A 113 -26.35 19.26 0.72
CA VAL A 113 -25.45 19.83 1.74
C VAL A 113 -24.07 20.09 1.11
N ALA A 114 -23.47 21.25 1.40
CA ALA A 114 -22.16 21.70 0.90
C ALA A 114 -21.21 22.10 2.05
N GLU A 115 -19.89 22.04 1.79
CA GLU A 115 -18.75 22.11 2.73
C GLU A 115 -18.15 23.53 2.96
N ASN A 116 -17.35 23.65 4.04
CA ASN A 116 -16.31 24.64 4.41
C ASN A 116 -16.68 25.80 5.36
N VAL A 117 -15.93 25.94 6.48
CA VAL A 117 -15.13 27.14 6.94
C VAL A 117 -14.21 26.76 8.15
N CYS A 118 -12.97 27.28 8.15
CA CYS A 118 -11.85 27.15 9.12
C CYS A 118 -11.97 28.08 10.38
N PRO A 119 -11.04 28.04 11.37
CA PRO A 119 -11.29 28.29 12.81
C PRO A 119 -10.93 29.71 13.30
N VAL A 120 -11.28 30.09 14.56
CA VAL A 120 -10.49 30.95 15.51
C VAL A 120 -11.25 31.40 16.81
N PHE A 121 -10.52 31.34 17.96
CA PHE A 121 -10.56 32.01 19.30
C PHE A 121 -11.67 31.80 20.38
N ALA A 122 -11.17 31.81 21.63
CA ALA A 122 -11.74 31.42 22.93
C ALA A 122 -12.60 32.50 23.64
N SER A 123 -13.59 32.15 24.49
CA SER A 123 -13.55 32.10 25.99
C SER A 123 -14.91 32.63 26.53
N PRO A 124 -15.24 32.60 27.85
CA PRO A 124 -15.48 31.50 28.77
C PRO A 124 -16.97 31.45 29.22
N LEU A 125 -17.33 30.46 30.05
CA LEU A 125 -18.66 30.15 30.60
C LEU A 125 -19.44 29.15 29.76
N GLY A 126 -19.43 27.92 30.26
CA GLY A 126 -20.06 26.77 29.63
C GLY A 126 -21.57 26.85 29.66
N HIS A 127 -22.18 26.58 28.49
CA HIS A 127 -23.34 25.73 28.26
C HIS A 127 -23.37 25.44 26.74
N THR A 128 -23.15 24.19 26.33
CA THR A 128 -23.32 23.75 24.93
C THR A 128 -24.80 23.47 24.66
N GLY A 129 -25.50 24.48 24.14
CA GLY A 129 -26.81 24.32 23.48
C GLY A 129 -26.64 24.54 21.97
N VAL A 130 -27.17 23.64 21.15
CA VAL A 130 -27.18 23.78 19.68
C VAL A 130 -28.33 24.71 19.28
N VAL A 131 -28.01 25.83 18.64
CA VAL A 131 -28.97 26.75 18.01
C VAL A 131 -29.02 26.43 16.52
N LEU A 132 -30.16 25.96 16.02
CA LEU A 132 -30.44 25.81 14.59
C LEU A 132 -31.14 27.08 14.08
N LEU A 133 -30.42 27.89 13.28
CA LEU A 133 -30.99 29.02 12.53
C LEU A 133 -31.46 28.52 11.16
N LEU A 134 -32.78 28.52 10.94
CA LEU A 134 -33.40 28.25 9.64
C LEU A 134 -33.57 29.58 8.89
N GLN A 135 -32.81 29.79 7.80
CA GLN A 135 -33.02 30.92 6.88
C GLN A 135 -33.72 30.45 5.61
N LYS A 136 -34.81 31.15 5.27
CA LYS A 136 -35.70 30.90 4.12
C LYS A 136 -35.17 31.67 2.91
N GLU A 137 -34.65 30.99 1.89
CA GLU A 137 -34.42 31.61 0.57
C GLU A 137 -35.61 31.34 -0.37
N VAL A 138 -36.26 32.41 -0.83
CA VAL A 138 -37.27 32.40 -1.89
C VAL A 138 -36.55 32.74 -3.19
N ARG A 139 -36.51 31.82 -4.17
CA ARG A 139 -36.05 32.14 -5.53
C ARG A 139 -37.23 32.32 -6.48
N SER A 140 -37.26 33.47 -7.17
CA SER A 140 -38.05 33.69 -8.38
C SER A 140 -37.11 33.77 -9.60
N ARG A 141 -37.59 33.29 -10.76
CA ARG A 141 -36.88 33.33 -12.05
C ARG A 141 -37.03 34.72 -12.69
N GLU A 142 -35.96 35.26 -13.26
CA GLU A 142 -35.81 35.54 -14.71
C GLU A 142 -34.59 36.46 -15.02
N ASN A 143 -33.96 36.14 -16.16
CA ASN A 143 -33.26 36.94 -17.16
C ASN A 143 -31.95 37.74 -16.92
N GLU A 144 -31.03 37.44 -17.85
CA GLU A 144 -30.10 38.31 -18.60
C GLU A 144 -28.92 39.02 -17.89
N GLY A 145 -27.76 38.96 -18.57
CA GLY A 145 -26.65 39.90 -18.37
C GLY A 145 -25.33 39.23 -17.97
N GLY A 146 -24.40 39.13 -18.92
CA GLY A 146 -23.08 38.54 -18.71
C GLY A 146 -22.16 39.36 -17.79
N CYS A 147 -21.13 38.68 -17.27
CA CYS A 147 -19.82 39.29 -17.09
C CYS A 147 -18.77 38.17 -17.03
N SER A 148 -17.79 38.27 -17.92
CA SER A 148 -16.57 37.47 -17.90
C SER A 148 -15.76 37.78 -16.65
N MET A 149 -15.31 36.77 -15.93
CA MET A 149 -14.04 36.86 -15.22
C MET A 149 -13.02 36.02 -15.96
N ALA A 150 -12.25 36.72 -16.77
CA ALA A 150 -10.99 36.25 -17.30
C ALA A 150 -10.03 35.99 -16.13
N ASP A 151 -9.38 34.84 -16.22
CA ASP A 151 -7.95 34.66 -16.03
C ASP A 151 -7.34 35.15 -14.70
N ALA A 152 -7.27 34.22 -13.75
CA ALA A 152 -6.21 34.19 -12.75
C ALA A 152 -5.46 32.86 -12.95
N GLY A 153 -4.30 32.94 -13.60
CA GLY A 153 -3.56 31.79 -14.12
C GLY A 153 -3.31 30.68 -13.09
N ALA A 154 -3.93 29.53 -13.35
CA ALA A 154 -3.45 28.26 -12.83
C ALA A 154 -2.15 27.94 -13.58
N GLY A 155 -1.01 28.06 -12.90
CA GLY A 155 0.26 27.57 -13.44
C GLY A 155 0.08 26.13 -13.91
N ALA A 156 0.59 25.78 -15.09
CA ALA A 156 0.56 24.42 -15.62
C ALA A 156 1.26 23.48 -14.63
N GLY A 157 0.48 22.87 -13.72
CA GLY A 157 0.98 21.91 -12.75
C GLY A 157 1.58 20.70 -13.48
N ALA A 158 2.58 20.07 -12.87
CA ALA A 158 3.11 18.82 -13.38
C ALA A 158 1.97 17.81 -13.57
N LYS A 159 1.92 17.14 -14.73
CA LYS A 159 1.00 16.06 -15.04
C LYS A 159 1.79 14.79 -15.30
N ILE A 160 1.16 13.65 -15.02
CA ILE A 160 1.68 12.33 -15.39
C ILE A 160 0.80 11.77 -16.50
N ASP A 161 1.43 11.38 -17.61
CA ASP A 161 0.79 10.64 -18.69
C ASP A 161 0.84 9.13 -18.37
N VAL A 162 -0.28 8.58 -17.91
CA VAL A 162 -0.40 7.16 -17.52
C VAL A 162 -0.86 6.33 -18.72
N PHE A 163 -0.13 5.28 -19.02
CA PHE A 163 -0.43 4.31 -20.08
C PHE A 163 -0.97 3.03 -19.47
N TRP A 164 -2.16 2.60 -19.91
CA TRP A 164 -2.85 1.40 -19.41
C TRP A 164 -3.61 0.68 -20.51
N GLU A 165 -3.55 -0.66 -20.49
CA GLU A 165 -4.35 -1.55 -21.33
C GLU A 165 -5.09 -2.56 -20.46
N GLU A 166 -6.43 -2.46 -20.41
CA GLU A 166 -7.27 -3.31 -19.56
C GLU A 166 -7.06 -4.81 -19.82
N ARG A 167 -6.70 -5.19 -21.05
CA ARG A 167 -6.49 -6.59 -21.44
C ARG A 167 -5.33 -7.27 -20.68
N MET A 168 -4.41 -6.50 -20.08
CA MET A 168 -3.33 -7.02 -19.22
C MET A 168 -3.86 -7.79 -18.00
N VAL A 169 -5.09 -7.52 -17.54
CA VAL A 169 -5.71 -8.24 -16.41
C VAL A 169 -6.04 -9.70 -16.74
N LYS A 170 -5.92 -10.11 -18.01
CA LYS A 170 -6.12 -11.49 -18.46
C LYS A 170 -4.92 -12.40 -18.21
N HIS A 171 -3.75 -11.87 -17.85
CA HIS A 171 -2.65 -12.71 -17.39
C HIS A 171 -3.10 -13.49 -16.15
N ASP A 172 -3.14 -14.82 -16.26
CA ASP A 172 -3.57 -15.72 -15.20
C ASP A 172 -2.37 -16.40 -14.56
N THR A 173 -2.22 -16.18 -13.26
CA THR A 173 -1.14 -16.72 -12.44
C THR A 173 -1.59 -17.93 -11.61
N GLY A 174 -2.87 -18.33 -11.72
CA GLY A 174 -3.44 -19.44 -10.98
C GLY A 174 -3.74 -19.12 -9.51
N ILE A 175 -4.11 -20.18 -8.79
CA ILE A 175 -4.39 -20.21 -7.35
C ILE A 175 -3.60 -21.35 -6.72
N GLY A 176 -3.20 -21.20 -5.46
CA GLY A 176 -2.42 -22.22 -4.75
C GLY A 176 -1.93 -21.73 -3.40
N LEU A 177 -0.86 -22.36 -2.91
CA LEU A 177 -0.09 -21.88 -1.76
C LEU A 177 0.84 -20.74 -2.20
N PHE A 178 0.51 -19.50 -1.84
CA PHE A 178 1.29 -18.31 -2.17
C PHE A 178 1.66 -18.26 -3.68
N ASP A 179 2.94 -18.22 -4.02
CA ASP A 179 3.45 -18.14 -5.39
C ASP A 179 3.70 -19.50 -6.05
N THR A 180 3.51 -20.60 -5.33
CA THR A 180 3.83 -21.95 -5.84
C THR A 180 2.84 -22.49 -6.86
N GLY A 181 1.63 -21.90 -6.95
CA GLY A 181 0.53 -22.40 -7.78
C GLY A 181 0.05 -23.83 -7.42
N MET A 182 0.52 -24.38 -6.30
CA MET A 182 0.24 -25.75 -5.88
C MET A 182 -0.94 -25.80 -4.91
N ASP A 183 -1.88 -26.71 -5.15
CA ASP A 183 -2.84 -27.16 -4.13
C ASP A 183 -2.24 -28.35 -3.37
N PRO A 184 -1.94 -28.21 -2.06
CA PRO A 184 -1.38 -29.32 -1.28
C PRO A 184 -2.40 -30.42 -0.95
N GLY A 185 -3.70 -30.23 -1.25
CA GLY A 185 -4.77 -31.23 -1.10
C GLY A 185 -5.35 -31.36 0.31
N PHE A 186 -4.88 -30.53 1.25
CA PHE A 186 -5.35 -30.50 2.64
C PHE A 186 -5.70 -29.08 3.14
N LEU A 187 -5.80 -28.11 2.23
CA LEU A 187 -6.29 -26.76 2.50
C LEU A 187 -7.69 -26.59 1.91
N GLU A 188 -8.60 -25.97 2.65
CA GLU A 188 -9.97 -25.68 2.16
C GLU A 188 -10.01 -24.44 1.26
N VAL A 189 -9.09 -23.50 1.46
CA VAL A 189 -9.02 -22.24 0.71
C VAL A 189 -7.60 -22.05 0.19
N LEU A 190 -7.49 -21.81 -1.11
CA LEU A 190 -6.25 -21.46 -1.79
C LEU A 190 -6.18 -19.95 -2.02
N GLU A 191 -4.98 -19.42 -2.04
CA GLU A 191 -4.74 -18.01 -2.31
C GLU A 191 -4.65 -17.77 -3.81
N LYS A 192 -5.02 -16.57 -4.25
CA LYS A 192 -4.56 -16.10 -5.56
C LYS A 192 -3.07 -15.86 -5.46
N HIS A 193 -2.33 -16.23 -6.50
CA HIS A 193 -0.91 -15.93 -6.62
C HIS A 193 -0.62 -14.44 -6.29
N PRO A 194 0.50 -14.09 -5.63
CA PRO A 194 0.82 -12.71 -5.25
C PRO A 194 0.71 -11.71 -6.40
N GLU A 195 1.25 -12.06 -7.58
CA GLU A 195 1.12 -11.31 -8.84
C GLU A 195 -0.29 -11.45 -9.48
N ASN A 196 -1.37 -11.43 -8.70
CA ASN A 196 -2.73 -11.49 -9.27
C ASN A 196 -3.21 -10.11 -9.76
N SER A 197 -4.19 -10.13 -10.66
CA SER A 197 -4.73 -8.90 -11.27
C SER A 197 -5.47 -7.95 -10.32
N ASP A 198 -5.85 -8.36 -9.10
CA ASP A 198 -6.58 -7.47 -8.18
C ASP A 198 -5.69 -6.32 -7.69
N ARG A 199 -4.39 -6.56 -7.53
CA ARG A 199 -3.42 -5.51 -7.12
C ARG A 199 -3.40 -4.35 -8.12
N VAL A 200 -3.33 -4.64 -9.42
CA VAL A 200 -3.28 -3.61 -10.47
C VAL A 200 -4.65 -2.99 -10.72
N ARG A 201 -5.75 -3.71 -10.51
CA ARG A 201 -7.11 -3.11 -10.54
C ARG A 201 -7.24 -2.03 -9.48
N ASN A 202 -6.71 -2.25 -8.27
CA ASN A 202 -6.71 -1.25 -7.21
C ASN A 202 -5.80 -0.06 -7.54
N MET A 203 -4.63 -0.30 -8.14
CA MET A 203 -3.75 0.76 -8.65
C MET A 203 -4.46 1.62 -9.71
N VAL A 204 -5.08 1.03 -10.72
CA VAL A 204 -5.87 1.76 -11.73
C VAL A 204 -6.98 2.56 -11.05
N SER A 205 -7.70 1.94 -10.10
CA SER A 205 -8.80 2.57 -9.39
C SER A 205 -8.37 3.79 -8.59
N ILE A 206 -7.30 3.70 -7.79
CA ILE A 206 -6.86 4.81 -6.94
C ILE A 206 -6.34 5.98 -7.79
N LEU A 207 -5.76 5.70 -8.96
CA LEU A 207 -5.33 6.76 -9.89
C LEU A 207 -6.50 7.40 -10.64
N LYS A 208 -7.55 6.64 -10.97
CA LYS A 208 -8.75 7.19 -11.62
C LYS A 208 -9.67 7.96 -10.68
N ARG A 209 -9.76 7.53 -9.42
CA ARG A 209 -10.78 8.00 -8.46
C ARG A 209 -10.19 8.75 -7.26
N GLY A 210 -8.91 8.58 -7.01
CA GLY A 210 -8.24 9.16 -5.85
C GLY A 210 -7.83 10.62 -6.05
N PRO A 211 -7.24 11.22 -5.01
CA PRO A 211 -6.94 12.65 -4.97
C PRO A 211 -6.02 13.19 -6.07
N ILE A 212 -5.14 12.37 -6.64
CA ILE A 212 -4.22 12.79 -7.71
C ILE A 212 -4.82 12.64 -9.11
N SER A 213 -6.05 12.13 -9.25
CA SER A 213 -6.72 11.96 -10.54
C SER A 213 -6.77 13.25 -11.40
N PRO A 214 -6.89 14.48 -10.86
CA PRO A 214 -6.84 15.70 -11.69
C PRO A 214 -5.49 15.97 -12.36
N TYR A 215 -4.41 15.32 -11.89
CA TYR A 215 -3.04 15.46 -12.39
C TYR A 215 -2.64 14.34 -13.35
N ILE A 216 -3.55 13.42 -13.65
CA ILE A 216 -3.31 12.25 -14.49
C ILE A 216 -4.01 12.40 -15.84
N SER A 217 -3.27 12.14 -16.91
CA SER A 217 -3.82 12.00 -18.26
C SER A 217 -3.68 10.54 -18.69
N TRP A 218 -4.78 9.92 -19.14
CA TRP A 218 -4.80 8.50 -19.50
C TRP A 218 -4.56 8.32 -21.01
N ASN A 219 -3.66 7.41 -21.33
CA ASN A 219 -3.29 7.02 -22.67
C ASN A 219 -3.40 5.49 -22.82
N SER A 220 -3.64 5.05 -24.06
CA SER A 220 -3.66 3.63 -24.41
C SER A 220 -2.27 3.15 -24.80
N GLY A 221 -2.02 1.87 -24.53
CA GLY A 221 -0.83 1.17 -25.01
C GLY A 221 -1.11 0.43 -26.31
N ARG A 222 -0.20 -0.46 -26.67
CA ARG A 222 -0.37 -1.43 -27.75
C ARG A 222 0.41 -2.70 -27.43
N PRO A 223 0.14 -3.84 -28.09
CA PRO A 223 1.07 -4.96 -28.04
C PRO A 223 2.42 -4.58 -28.67
N ALA A 224 3.51 -5.08 -28.09
CA ALA A 224 4.83 -5.03 -28.67
C ALA A 224 4.90 -5.93 -29.92
N LEU A 225 5.70 -5.52 -30.90
CA LEU A 225 6.06 -6.35 -32.03
C LEU A 225 7.20 -7.28 -31.61
N ILE A 226 7.25 -8.49 -32.18
CA ILE A 226 8.36 -9.43 -31.94
C ILE A 226 9.72 -8.77 -32.20
N SER A 227 9.85 -7.98 -33.27
CA SER A 227 11.09 -7.26 -33.58
C SER A 227 11.52 -6.27 -32.50
N GLU A 228 10.58 -5.72 -31.72
CA GLU A 228 10.89 -4.87 -30.58
C GLU A 228 11.38 -5.71 -29.41
N LEU A 229 10.78 -6.88 -29.16
CA LEU A 229 11.25 -7.78 -28.10
C LEU A 229 12.70 -8.21 -28.31
N LEU A 230 13.08 -8.45 -29.57
CA LEU A 230 14.43 -8.86 -29.97
C LEU A 230 15.50 -7.77 -29.78
N SER A 231 15.12 -6.56 -29.39
CA SER A 231 16.09 -5.51 -29.04
C SER A 231 16.74 -5.76 -27.67
N PHE A 232 16.10 -6.56 -26.81
CA PHE A 232 16.61 -6.92 -25.49
C PHE A 232 16.71 -8.44 -25.29
N HIS A 233 15.72 -9.19 -25.78
CA HIS A 233 15.65 -10.63 -25.60
C HIS A 233 16.25 -11.41 -26.77
N THR A 234 16.77 -12.60 -26.51
CA THR A 234 17.27 -13.49 -27.54
C THR A 234 16.13 -14.08 -28.38
N THR A 235 16.44 -14.43 -29.63
CA THR A 235 15.44 -15.03 -30.53
C THR A 235 14.97 -16.39 -30.00
N GLU A 236 15.89 -17.17 -29.44
CA GLU A 236 15.63 -18.47 -28.85
C GLU A 236 14.63 -18.37 -27.70
N TYR A 237 14.81 -17.38 -26.81
CA TYR A 237 13.94 -17.19 -25.65
C TYR A 237 12.54 -16.70 -26.05
N VAL A 238 12.43 -15.75 -26.98
CA VAL A 238 11.12 -15.31 -27.48
C VAL A 238 10.36 -16.46 -28.15
N ASN A 239 11.06 -17.32 -28.89
CA ASN A 239 10.45 -18.52 -29.47
C ASN A 239 10.00 -19.51 -28.39
N GLU A 240 10.73 -19.66 -27.29
CA GLU A 240 10.32 -20.51 -26.17
C GLU A 240 8.97 -20.04 -25.58
N LEU A 241 8.81 -18.74 -25.35
CA LEU A 241 7.56 -18.16 -24.84
C LEU A 241 6.38 -18.38 -25.81
N LEU A 242 6.63 -18.24 -27.12
CA LEU A 242 5.63 -18.50 -28.16
C LEU A 242 5.19 -19.97 -28.19
N GLU A 243 6.13 -20.91 -28.07
CA GLU A 243 5.81 -22.34 -28.04
C GLU A 243 5.11 -22.74 -26.73
N ALA A 244 5.46 -22.11 -25.61
CA ALA A 244 4.75 -22.29 -24.34
C ALA A 244 3.27 -21.85 -24.45
N ASP A 245 3.00 -20.69 -25.03
CA ASP A 245 1.63 -20.19 -25.25
C ASP A 245 0.83 -21.11 -26.19
N LYS A 246 1.42 -21.51 -27.33
CA LYS A 246 0.81 -22.47 -28.27
C LYS A 246 0.54 -23.82 -27.63
N GLY A 247 1.38 -24.23 -26.68
CA GLY A 247 1.25 -25.46 -25.91
C GLY A 247 0.12 -25.46 -24.89
N GLY A 248 -0.58 -24.35 -24.71
CA GLY A 248 -1.63 -24.19 -23.69
C GLY A 248 -1.12 -23.68 -22.34
N GLY A 249 0.15 -23.28 -22.29
CA GLY A 249 0.81 -22.70 -21.13
C GLY A 249 1.94 -23.56 -20.56
N LYS A 250 2.80 -22.93 -19.73
CA LYS A 250 3.98 -23.56 -19.13
C LYS A 250 4.38 -22.84 -17.84
N GLU A 251 4.83 -23.60 -16.85
CA GLU A 251 5.65 -23.03 -15.77
C GLU A 251 7.07 -22.80 -16.31
N MET A 252 7.44 -21.53 -16.50
CA MET A 252 8.72 -21.15 -17.10
C MET A 252 9.89 -21.36 -16.13
N CYS A 253 9.65 -21.03 -14.86
CA CYS A 253 10.49 -21.30 -13.72
C CYS A 253 9.61 -21.26 -12.46
N ALA A 254 10.20 -21.53 -11.29
CA ALA A 254 9.46 -21.58 -10.02
C ALA A 254 8.57 -20.34 -9.84
N GLY A 255 7.27 -20.57 -9.70
CA GLY A 255 6.25 -19.54 -9.49
C GLY A 255 5.92 -18.66 -10.70
N THR A 256 6.52 -18.91 -11.87
CA THR A 256 6.33 -18.08 -13.08
C THR A 256 5.54 -18.83 -14.14
N PHE A 257 4.21 -18.65 -14.11
CA PHE A 257 3.26 -19.40 -14.94
C PHE A 257 2.80 -18.60 -16.16
N LEU A 258 3.18 -19.07 -17.35
CA LEU A 258 2.66 -18.56 -18.61
C LEU A 258 1.38 -19.35 -18.95
N ASN A 259 0.25 -19.00 -18.35
CA ASN A 259 -1.05 -19.61 -18.65
C ASN A 259 -1.75 -18.92 -19.84
N PRO A 260 -2.82 -19.51 -20.43
CA PRO A 260 -3.56 -18.88 -21.53
C PRO A 260 -3.95 -17.41 -21.24
N GLY A 261 -3.59 -16.52 -22.17
CA GLY A 261 -3.80 -15.07 -22.04
C GLY A 261 -2.61 -14.32 -21.43
N SER A 262 -1.61 -15.02 -20.89
CA SER A 262 -0.39 -14.41 -20.31
C SER A 262 0.53 -13.85 -21.38
N TRP A 263 0.68 -14.54 -22.51
CA TRP A 263 1.51 -14.06 -23.61
C TRP A 263 0.98 -12.75 -24.22
N ASP A 264 -0.32 -12.70 -24.53
CA ASP A 264 -0.97 -11.47 -25.00
C ASP A 264 -0.82 -10.31 -24.01
N ALA A 265 -0.95 -10.59 -22.71
CA ALA A 265 -0.75 -9.61 -21.65
C ALA A 265 0.72 -9.14 -21.56
N ALA A 266 1.70 -10.05 -21.71
CA ALA A 266 3.12 -9.71 -21.74
C ALA A 266 3.46 -8.81 -22.93
N LEU A 267 2.92 -9.10 -24.13
CA LEU A 267 3.05 -8.22 -25.29
C LEU A 267 2.45 -6.83 -25.02
N LEU A 268 1.29 -6.76 -24.36
CA LEU A 268 0.67 -5.50 -23.98
C LEU A 268 1.50 -4.74 -22.93
N ALA A 269 2.06 -5.41 -21.93
CA ALA A 269 2.92 -4.79 -20.93
C ALA A 269 4.16 -4.15 -21.58
N ALA A 270 4.87 -4.92 -22.40
CA ALA A 270 6.03 -4.44 -23.14
C ALA A 270 5.68 -3.27 -24.07
N GLY A 271 4.63 -3.40 -24.89
CA GLY A 271 4.27 -2.37 -25.86
C GLY A 271 3.62 -1.12 -25.25
N THR A 272 2.92 -1.25 -24.11
CA THR A 272 2.45 -0.12 -23.29
C THR A 272 3.65 0.67 -22.75
N THR A 273 4.68 -0.03 -22.28
CA THR A 273 5.93 0.59 -21.79
C THR A 273 6.68 1.30 -22.92
N LEU A 274 6.79 0.68 -24.10
CA LEU A 274 7.38 1.30 -25.30
C LEU A 274 6.58 2.52 -25.78
N SER A 275 5.25 2.49 -25.66
CA SER A 275 4.38 3.63 -26.00
C SER A 275 4.61 4.81 -25.06
N ALA A 276 4.74 4.55 -23.75
CA ALA A 276 5.06 5.57 -22.75
C ALA A 276 6.46 6.17 -22.97
N MET A 277 7.47 5.33 -23.27
CA MET A 277 8.82 5.80 -23.60
C MET A 277 8.80 6.67 -24.88
N LYS A 278 8.12 6.21 -25.93
CA LYS A 278 8.00 6.96 -27.18
C LYS A 278 7.33 8.33 -26.96
N HIS A 279 6.29 8.41 -26.14
CA HIS A 279 5.63 9.67 -25.78
C HIS A 279 6.59 10.69 -25.18
N LEU A 280 7.51 10.25 -24.32
CA LEU A 280 8.56 11.12 -23.76
C LEU A 280 9.60 11.53 -24.81
N LEU A 281 10.04 10.59 -25.64
CA LEU A 281 11.04 10.83 -26.69
C LEU A 281 10.52 11.79 -27.78
N ASP A 282 9.23 11.73 -28.10
CA ASP A 282 8.55 12.63 -29.04
C ASP A 282 8.26 14.02 -28.42
N GLY A 283 8.53 14.21 -27.12
CA GLY A 283 8.35 15.49 -26.44
C GLY A 283 6.90 15.83 -26.08
N HIS A 284 6.00 14.84 -26.05
CA HIS A 284 4.59 15.04 -25.68
C HIS A 284 4.37 15.22 -24.18
N GLY A 285 5.32 14.80 -23.36
CA GLY A 285 5.28 14.93 -21.91
C GLY A 285 6.67 14.86 -21.29
N LYS A 286 6.75 15.16 -20.00
CA LYS A 286 7.99 15.02 -19.21
C LYS A 286 7.97 13.78 -18.32
N ILE A 287 6.79 13.40 -17.83
CA ILE A 287 6.63 12.24 -16.95
C ILE A 287 5.57 11.32 -17.54
N ALA A 288 5.97 10.09 -17.85
CA ALA A 288 5.06 9.05 -18.30
C ALA A 288 5.14 7.86 -17.36
N TYR A 289 4.02 7.19 -17.15
CA TYR A 289 3.94 6.00 -16.30
C TYR A 289 3.29 4.85 -17.06
N ALA A 290 4.05 3.80 -17.30
CA ALA A 290 3.56 2.52 -17.78
C ALA A 290 3.04 1.70 -16.59
N LEU A 291 1.74 1.78 -16.33
CA LEU A 291 1.08 0.92 -15.36
C LEU A 291 0.84 -0.43 -16.03
N VAL A 292 1.75 -1.39 -15.86
CA VAL A 292 1.77 -2.63 -16.64
C VAL A 292 1.71 -3.87 -15.76
N ARG A 293 1.26 -4.97 -16.38
CA ARG A 293 1.23 -6.33 -15.82
C ARG A 293 1.20 -7.33 -16.97
N PRO A 294 2.05 -8.38 -17.01
CA PRO A 294 3.03 -8.82 -16.00
C PRO A 294 4.22 -7.86 -15.78
N PRO A 295 4.96 -8.01 -14.65
CA PRO A 295 6.20 -7.31 -14.37
C PRO A 295 7.34 -7.73 -15.33
N GLY A 296 8.51 -7.08 -15.24
CA GLY A 296 9.61 -7.28 -16.17
C GLY A 296 11.04 -7.32 -15.61
N HIS A 297 11.34 -6.70 -14.47
CA HIS A 297 12.75 -6.44 -14.08
C HIS A 297 13.61 -7.70 -13.85
N HIS A 298 13.00 -8.85 -13.59
CA HIS A 298 13.68 -10.15 -13.46
C HIS A 298 13.92 -10.85 -14.80
N ALA A 299 13.13 -10.54 -15.84
CA ALA A 299 13.27 -11.19 -17.14
C ALA A 299 14.65 -10.86 -17.73
N GLN A 300 15.48 -11.90 -17.85
CA GLN A 300 16.82 -11.81 -18.42
C GLN A 300 16.73 -11.82 -19.95
N PRO A 301 17.82 -11.48 -20.66
CA PRO A 301 17.84 -11.53 -22.12
C PRO A 301 17.39 -12.89 -22.68
N SER A 302 17.70 -14.00 -21.98
CA SER A 302 17.45 -15.35 -22.47
C SER A 302 16.59 -16.25 -21.58
N GLN A 303 15.98 -15.72 -20.50
CA GLN A 303 15.14 -16.54 -19.61
C GLN A 303 14.13 -15.74 -18.79
N ALA A 304 13.04 -16.40 -18.42
CA ALA A 304 12.06 -15.88 -17.47
C ALA A 304 12.56 -16.08 -16.03
N ASP A 305 12.13 -15.20 -15.13
CA ASP A 305 12.44 -15.26 -13.70
C ASP A 305 11.45 -14.38 -12.92
N GLY A 306 11.22 -14.67 -11.64
CA GLY A 306 10.46 -13.82 -10.72
C GLY A 306 9.17 -13.21 -11.28
N TYR A 307 8.29 -14.04 -11.86
CA TYR A 307 7.01 -13.65 -12.47
C TYR A 307 7.12 -12.84 -13.78
N CYS A 308 8.34 -12.59 -14.26
CA CYS A 308 8.64 -11.75 -15.40
C CYS A 308 8.93 -12.58 -16.66
N PHE A 309 8.25 -12.26 -17.78
CA PHE A 309 8.49 -12.88 -19.09
C PHE A 309 9.23 -11.97 -20.06
N LEU A 310 9.04 -10.65 -19.96
CA LEU A 310 9.64 -9.66 -20.85
C LEU A 310 10.11 -8.48 -20.00
N ASN A 311 11.31 -7.99 -20.26
CA ASN A 311 11.89 -6.89 -19.49
C ASN A 311 11.37 -5.55 -20.00
N ASN A 312 10.24 -5.11 -19.45
CA ASN A 312 9.56 -3.88 -19.85
C ASN A 312 10.49 -2.65 -19.81
N ALA A 313 11.23 -2.49 -18.70
CA ALA A 313 12.18 -1.39 -18.54
C ALA A 313 13.37 -1.52 -19.50
N GLY A 314 13.93 -2.72 -19.67
CA GLY A 314 15.04 -2.99 -20.57
C GLY A 314 14.72 -2.70 -22.04
N LEU A 315 13.52 -3.06 -22.49
CA LEU A 315 13.02 -2.70 -23.82
C LEU A 315 12.91 -1.18 -23.99
N ALA A 316 12.43 -0.46 -22.97
CA ALA A 316 12.38 0.99 -22.99
C ALA A 316 13.77 1.66 -22.98
N VAL A 317 14.74 1.11 -22.24
CA VAL A 317 16.14 1.56 -22.30
C VAL A 317 16.67 1.44 -23.72
N GLN A 318 16.47 0.28 -24.37
CA GLN A 318 16.96 0.06 -25.72
C GLN A 318 16.32 1.04 -26.71
N LEU A 319 15.00 1.25 -26.63
CA LEU A 319 14.30 2.24 -27.46
C LEU A 319 14.86 3.66 -27.25
N ALA A 320 15.17 4.06 -26.02
CA ALA A 320 15.75 5.37 -25.73
C ALA A 320 17.16 5.52 -26.34
N LEU A 321 18.01 4.49 -26.22
CA LEU A 321 19.35 4.48 -26.82
C LEU A 321 19.28 4.55 -28.35
N ASP A 322 18.40 3.76 -28.97
CA ASP A 322 18.19 3.75 -30.42
C ASP A 322 17.61 5.08 -30.94
N SER A 323 16.90 5.81 -30.07
CA SER A 323 16.35 7.14 -30.36
C SER A 323 17.33 8.28 -30.06
N GLY A 324 18.58 7.97 -29.72
CA GLY A 324 19.67 8.94 -29.60
C GLY A 324 20.00 9.40 -28.17
N CYS A 325 19.36 8.86 -27.13
CA CYS A 325 19.88 9.02 -25.78
C CYS A 325 21.27 8.38 -25.68
N LYS A 326 22.24 9.10 -25.13
CA LYS A 326 23.61 8.60 -24.95
C LYS A 326 23.74 7.83 -23.64
N LYS A 327 22.99 8.25 -22.63
CA LYS A 327 23.01 7.67 -21.29
C LYS A 327 21.60 7.53 -20.72
N VAL A 328 21.26 6.35 -20.25
CA VAL A 328 19.97 6.07 -19.59
C VAL A 328 20.25 5.52 -18.19
N ALA A 329 19.60 6.06 -17.17
CA ALA A 329 19.69 5.53 -15.82
C ALA A 329 18.41 4.78 -15.46
N VAL A 330 18.55 3.58 -14.91
CA VAL A 330 17.45 2.80 -14.34
C VAL A 330 17.61 2.79 -12.83
N ILE A 331 16.62 3.33 -12.13
CA ILE A 331 16.54 3.29 -10.67
C ILE A 331 15.41 2.33 -10.31
N ASP A 332 15.75 1.21 -9.70
CA ASP A 332 14.84 0.15 -9.31
C ASP A 332 14.62 0.15 -7.79
N ILE A 333 13.37 0.38 -7.39
CA ILE A 333 12.91 0.40 -6.00
C ILE A 333 12.01 -0.78 -5.65
N ASP A 334 11.81 -1.72 -6.59
CA ASP A 334 11.24 -3.02 -6.26
C ASP A 334 12.14 -3.71 -5.23
N VAL A 335 11.53 -4.38 -4.25
CA VAL A 335 12.26 -4.97 -3.14
C VAL A 335 13.15 -6.13 -3.56
N HIS A 336 12.93 -6.70 -4.75
CA HIS A 336 13.74 -7.76 -5.30
C HIS A 336 14.83 -7.20 -6.21
N TYR A 337 15.93 -7.95 -6.36
CA TYR A 337 17.03 -7.50 -7.20
C TYR A 337 16.60 -7.53 -8.67
N GLY A 338 16.65 -6.39 -9.37
CA GLY A 338 16.43 -6.26 -10.81
C GLY A 338 17.51 -6.91 -11.68
N ASN A 339 17.77 -8.21 -11.45
CA ASN A 339 18.80 -9.01 -12.09
C ASN A 339 18.65 -9.08 -13.61
N GLY A 340 17.43 -9.17 -14.13
CA GLY A 340 17.17 -9.21 -15.57
C GLY A 340 17.66 -7.94 -16.26
N THR A 341 17.34 -6.79 -15.68
CA THR A 341 17.77 -5.48 -16.19
C THR A 341 19.29 -5.33 -16.09
N ALA A 342 19.87 -5.73 -14.96
CA ALA A 342 21.33 -5.70 -14.77
C ALA A 342 22.06 -6.59 -15.78
N GLU A 343 21.61 -7.83 -15.98
CA GLU A 343 22.19 -8.78 -16.94
C GLU A 343 22.17 -8.22 -18.36
N GLY A 344 21.05 -7.66 -18.80
CA GLY A 344 20.90 -7.09 -20.14
C GLY A 344 21.86 -5.95 -20.45
N PHE A 345 22.33 -5.21 -19.44
CA PHE A 345 23.24 -4.08 -19.60
C PHE A 345 24.58 -4.23 -18.89
N TYR A 346 24.91 -5.42 -18.40
CA TYR A 346 26.06 -5.67 -17.53
C TYR A 346 27.40 -5.25 -18.16
N ARG A 347 27.46 -5.21 -19.49
CA ARG A 347 28.63 -4.82 -20.28
C ARG A 347 28.59 -3.41 -20.88
N SER A 348 27.58 -2.61 -20.56
CA SER A 348 27.35 -1.28 -21.16
C SER A 348 27.66 -0.14 -20.19
N ASN A 349 28.46 0.84 -20.64
CA ASN A 349 28.63 2.12 -19.92
C ASN A 349 27.58 3.19 -20.28
N LYS A 350 26.65 2.86 -21.19
CA LYS A 350 25.57 3.75 -21.61
C LYS A 350 24.34 3.62 -20.71
N VAL A 351 24.31 2.60 -19.86
CA VAL A 351 23.20 2.35 -18.95
C VAL A 351 23.76 2.21 -17.55
N LEU A 352 23.23 3.01 -16.62
CA LEU A 352 23.50 2.84 -15.19
C LEU A 352 22.30 2.13 -14.57
N THR A 353 22.49 0.89 -14.12
CA THR A 353 21.49 0.13 -13.38
C THR A 353 21.73 0.30 -11.88
N ILE A 354 20.71 0.78 -11.16
CA ILE A 354 20.73 0.91 -9.70
C ILE A 354 19.56 0.11 -9.15
N SER A 355 19.81 -0.82 -8.23
CA SER A 355 18.74 -1.58 -7.57
C SER A 355 18.88 -1.50 -6.05
N LEU A 356 17.82 -1.04 -5.40
CA LEU A 356 17.66 -1.06 -3.94
C LEU A 356 16.73 -2.20 -3.58
N HIS A 357 17.27 -3.25 -2.98
CA HIS A 357 16.52 -4.49 -2.74
C HIS A 357 16.83 -5.06 -1.36
N MET A 358 15.96 -5.95 -0.85
CA MET A 358 16.30 -6.74 0.33
C MET A 358 17.46 -7.68 0.03
N ASN A 359 18.34 -7.88 1.00
CA ASN A 359 19.46 -8.81 0.86
C ASN A 359 18.97 -10.27 0.93
N HIS A 360 18.47 -10.79 -0.19
CA HIS A 360 17.88 -12.14 -0.31
C HIS A 360 18.81 -13.18 -0.95
N GLY A 361 19.81 -12.76 -1.74
CA GLY A 361 20.78 -13.64 -2.39
C GLY A 361 20.26 -14.28 -3.69
N SER A 362 20.68 -15.50 -3.98
CA SER A 362 20.15 -16.28 -5.12
C SER A 362 19.00 -17.16 -4.65
N TRP A 363 17.94 -17.29 -5.46
CA TRP A 363 16.82 -18.22 -5.19
C TRP A 363 16.74 -19.40 -6.15
N GLY A 364 17.76 -19.62 -7.00
CA GLY A 364 17.86 -20.83 -7.80
C GLY A 364 18.38 -20.63 -9.22
N PRO A 365 18.20 -21.64 -10.09
CA PRO A 365 18.77 -21.63 -11.44
C PRO A 365 18.29 -20.48 -12.34
N SER A 366 17.05 -20.01 -12.17
CA SER A 366 16.55 -18.83 -12.92
C SER A 366 17.10 -17.51 -12.38
N HIS A 367 17.61 -17.48 -11.15
CA HIS A 367 18.16 -16.31 -10.48
C HIS A 367 19.51 -16.63 -9.80
N PRO A 368 20.55 -16.92 -10.59
CA PRO A 368 21.86 -17.25 -10.05
C PRO A 368 22.58 -16.03 -9.45
N GLN A 369 22.18 -14.81 -9.84
CA GLN A 369 22.74 -13.58 -9.30
C GLN A 369 22.42 -13.46 -7.80
N SER A 370 23.33 -12.84 -7.04
CA SER A 370 23.16 -12.65 -5.60
C SER A 370 22.67 -11.25 -5.23
N GLY A 371 22.76 -10.28 -6.15
CA GLY A 371 22.46 -8.88 -5.86
C GLY A 371 23.49 -8.24 -4.93
N SER A 372 24.69 -8.81 -4.82
CA SER A 372 25.71 -8.33 -3.90
C SER A 372 26.36 -7.03 -4.40
N VAL A 373 27.01 -6.32 -3.48
CA VAL A 373 27.68 -5.02 -3.76
C VAL A 373 28.88 -5.15 -4.71
N ASP A 374 29.42 -6.35 -4.93
CA ASP A 374 30.57 -6.63 -5.80
C ASP A 374 30.19 -7.08 -7.21
N GLU A 375 28.89 -7.23 -7.50
CA GLU A 375 28.38 -7.39 -8.87
C GLU A 375 28.35 -6.03 -9.59
N LEU A 376 29.49 -5.60 -10.12
CA LEU A 376 29.69 -4.21 -10.59
C LEU A 376 29.55 -4.01 -12.10
N GLY A 377 29.20 -5.04 -12.86
CA GLY A 377 29.27 -5.05 -14.32
C GLY A 377 30.61 -5.60 -14.83
N GLU A 378 30.73 -5.73 -16.15
CA GLU A 378 31.88 -6.33 -16.81
C GLU A 378 32.36 -5.52 -18.02
N GLY A 379 33.66 -5.59 -18.33
CA GLY A 379 34.21 -4.91 -19.52
C GLY A 379 33.96 -3.41 -19.48
N GLU A 380 33.34 -2.86 -20.53
CA GLU A 380 32.99 -1.43 -20.57
C GLU A 380 31.93 -1.05 -19.53
N GLY A 381 31.07 -1.99 -19.12
CA GLY A 381 30.03 -1.78 -18.11
C GLY A 381 30.51 -1.84 -16.66
N TYR A 382 31.79 -2.14 -16.41
CA TYR A 382 32.32 -2.18 -15.05
C TYR A 382 32.17 -0.82 -14.36
N GLY A 383 31.51 -0.81 -13.21
CA GLY A 383 31.16 0.39 -12.43
C GLY A 383 29.83 1.04 -12.84
N TYR A 384 29.05 0.41 -13.74
CA TYR A 384 27.74 0.89 -14.19
C TYR A 384 26.56 -0.02 -13.76
N ASN A 385 26.83 -1.02 -12.90
CA ASN A 385 25.81 -1.68 -12.09
C ASN A 385 26.06 -1.38 -10.61
N LEU A 386 25.04 -0.84 -9.93
CA LEU A 386 25.07 -0.49 -8.51
C LEU A 386 23.97 -1.23 -7.76
N ASN A 387 24.38 -2.27 -7.04
CA ASN A 387 23.50 -3.00 -6.13
C ASN A 387 23.55 -2.39 -4.72
N ILE A 388 22.39 -2.17 -4.12
CA ILE A 388 22.24 -1.66 -2.76
C ILE A 388 21.39 -2.68 -1.98
N PRO A 389 22.00 -3.81 -1.54
CA PRO A 389 21.32 -4.82 -0.75
C PRO A 389 21.09 -4.31 0.68
N LEU A 390 19.85 -3.92 0.97
CA LEU A 390 19.42 -3.40 2.25
C LEU A 390 19.10 -4.54 3.23
N PRO A 391 19.46 -4.41 4.53
CA PRO A 391 19.03 -5.35 5.56
C PRO A 391 17.50 -5.46 5.62
N ASN A 392 16.99 -6.62 6.02
CA ASN A 392 15.56 -6.78 6.29
C ASN A 392 15.12 -5.82 7.41
N GLY A 393 13.92 -5.25 7.26
CA GLY A 393 13.34 -4.28 8.17
C GLY A 393 13.78 -2.83 7.92
N THR A 394 14.52 -2.55 6.84
CA THR A 394 14.86 -1.17 6.46
C THR A 394 13.57 -0.43 6.09
N GLY A 395 13.27 0.62 6.85
CA GLY A 395 12.14 1.52 6.60
C GLY A 395 12.55 2.83 5.96
N ASP A 396 11.65 3.82 6.01
CA ASP A 396 11.77 5.12 5.33
C ASP A 396 13.15 5.78 5.49
N LYS A 397 13.63 5.94 6.73
CA LYS A 397 14.94 6.59 7.00
C LYS A 397 16.11 5.88 6.31
N GLY A 398 16.09 4.56 6.24
CA GLY A 398 17.16 3.78 5.62
C GLY A 398 17.15 3.91 4.10
N TYR A 399 15.97 3.87 3.48
CA TYR A 399 15.84 4.13 2.04
C TYR A 399 16.26 5.55 1.69
N ILE A 400 15.79 6.58 2.42
CA ILE A 400 16.19 7.96 2.17
C ILE A 400 17.70 8.17 2.36
N CYS A 401 18.32 7.51 3.34
CA CYS A 401 19.77 7.49 3.49
C CYS A 401 20.45 6.87 2.25
N ALA A 402 20.03 5.68 1.80
CA ALA A 402 20.57 5.03 0.61
C ALA A 402 20.40 5.90 -0.66
N PHE A 403 19.26 6.57 -0.80
CA PHE A 403 19.03 7.51 -1.89
C PHE A 403 20.02 8.69 -1.86
N ASN A 404 20.16 9.34 -0.71
CA ASN A 404 21.02 10.53 -0.59
C ASN A 404 22.52 10.20 -0.69
N GLU A 405 22.95 9.07 -0.14
CA GLU A 405 24.37 8.71 -0.07
C GLU A 405 24.86 7.95 -1.31
N LEU A 406 23.98 7.18 -1.99
CA LEU A 406 24.38 6.29 -3.09
C LEU A 406 23.69 6.61 -4.41
N VAL A 407 22.36 6.73 -4.42
CA VAL A 407 21.59 6.89 -5.68
C VAL A 407 21.82 8.28 -6.29
N VAL A 408 21.56 9.34 -5.52
CA VAL A 408 21.67 10.73 -5.98
C VAL A 408 23.08 11.05 -6.49
N PRO A 409 24.17 10.75 -5.76
CA PRO A 409 25.53 11.02 -6.24
C PRO A 409 25.88 10.22 -7.50
N SER A 410 25.43 8.97 -7.60
CA SER A 410 25.69 8.11 -8.76
C SER A 410 25.01 8.65 -10.02
N ILE A 411 23.74 9.03 -9.90
CA ILE A 411 22.97 9.62 -11.01
C ILE A 411 23.58 10.96 -11.46
N GLN A 412 23.94 11.83 -10.52
CA GLN A 412 24.58 13.11 -10.82
C GLN A 412 25.94 12.95 -11.52
N LYS A 413 26.74 11.97 -11.08
CA LYS A 413 28.02 11.64 -11.71
C LYS A 413 27.83 11.05 -13.11
N PHE A 414 26.80 10.23 -13.29
CA PHE A 414 26.52 9.59 -14.57
C PHE A 414 26.02 10.58 -15.61
N GLY A 415 25.14 11.51 -15.22
CA GLY A 415 24.54 12.52 -16.09
C GLY A 415 23.66 11.91 -17.21
N PRO A 416 22.55 11.24 -16.87
CA PRO A 416 21.69 10.57 -17.85
C PRO A 416 20.83 11.53 -18.67
N ASP A 417 20.59 11.20 -19.94
CA ASP A 417 19.62 11.89 -20.79
C ASP A 417 18.16 11.47 -20.48
N MET A 418 17.99 10.30 -19.85
CA MET A 418 16.70 9.72 -19.52
C MET A 418 16.81 8.96 -18.20
N ILE A 419 15.82 9.14 -17.31
CA ILE A 419 15.69 8.35 -16.08
C ILE A 419 14.47 7.44 -16.23
N ILE A 420 14.65 6.17 -15.89
CA ILE A 420 13.59 5.19 -15.75
C ILE A 420 13.51 4.81 -14.27
N LEU A 421 12.35 5.02 -13.65
CA LEU A 421 12.01 4.49 -12.33
C LEU A 421 11.26 3.18 -12.50
N VAL A 422 11.87 2.10 -12.07
CA VAL A 422 11.25 0.77 -11.96
C VAL A 422 10.59 0.72 -10.58
N ALA A 423 9.26 0.69 -10.56
CA ALA A 423 8.45 1.03 -9.39
C ALA A 423 7.66 -0.19 -8.89
N GLY A 424 8.30 -1.01 -8.05
CA GLY A 424 7.62 -1.97 -7.18
C GLY A 424 7.13 -1.32 -5.88
N GLN A 425 6.03 -1.83 -5.31
CA GLN A 425 5.53 -1.41 -3.99
C GLN A 425 5.68 -2.49 -2.91
N ASP A 426 6.52 -3.48 -3.18
CA ASP A 426 6.77 -4.63 -2.31
C ASP A 426 7.85 -4.40 -1.26
N SER A 427 8.51 -3.24 -1.24
CA SER A 427 9.30 -2.82 -0.07
C SER A 427 8.42 -2.30 1.07
N SER A 428 7.10 -2.30 0.88
CA SER A 428 6.11 -1.91 1.87
C SER A 428 6.16 -2.78 3.14
N ALA A 429 5.91 -2.15 4.29
CA ALA A 429 5.80 -2.81 5.59
C ALA A 429 4.74 -3.91 5.68
N PHE A 430 3.76 -3.93 4.77
CA PHE A 430 2.68 -4.91 4.73
C PHE A 430 2.81 -5.88 3.56
N ASP A 431 3.86 -5.79 2.76
CA ASP A 431 3.99 -6.67 1.62
C ASP A 431 4.28 -8.12 2.04
N PRO A 432 3.57 -9.13 1.49
CA PRO A 432 3.80 -10.52 1.86
C PRO A 432 5.10 -11.09 1.26
N ASN A 433 5.62 -10.50 0.17
CA ASN A 433 6.80 -10.99 -0.52
C ASN A 433 8.07 -10.21 -0.16
N GLY A 434 7.94 -8.95 0.24
CA GLY A 434 9.05 -8.15 0.75
C GLY A 434 9.36 -8.37 2.24
N ARG A 435 10.56 -7.96 2.67
CA ARG A 435 10.97 -7.95 4.09
C ARG A 435 11.43 -6.57 4.54
N GLN A 436 10.86 -5.52 3.96
CA GLN A 436 11.19 -4.12 4.26
C GLN A 436 10.02 -3.41 4.93
N CYS A 437 10.25 -2.19 5.41
CA CYS A 437 9.30 -1.46 6.27
C CYS A 437 8.94 -0.09 5.69
N LEU A 438 8.80 0.05 4.37
CA LEU A 438 8.41 1.34 3.79
C LEU A 438 6.94 1.65 4.06
N THR A 439 6.71 2.89 4.47
CA THR A 439 5.37 3.46 4.62
C THR A 439 5.03 4.31 3.40
N MET A 440 3.78 4.82 3.32
CA MET A 440 3.43 5.81 2.30
C MET A 440 4.34 7.05 2.35
N GLU A 441 4.84 7.48 3.52
CA GLU A 441 5.73 8.65 3.58
C GLU A 441 7.10 8.36 2.97
N GLY A 442 7.66 7.16 3.19
CA GLY A 442 8.91 6.74 2.54
C GLY A 442 8.79 6.75 1.02
N TYR A 443 7.74 6.12 0.47
CA TYR A 443 7.47 6.13 -0.98
C TYR A 443 7.29 7.54 -1.54
N ARG A 444 6.60 8.42 -0.79
CA ARG A 444 6.40 9.81 -1.18
C ARG A 444 7.71 10.58 -1.24
N GLU A 445 8.57 10.42 -0.24
CA GLU A 445 9.86 11.11 -0.23
C GLU A 445 10.80 10.58 -1.31
N ILE A 446 10.80 9.27 -1.58
CA ILE A 446 11.48 8.70 -2.76
C ILE A 446 10.97 9.37 -4.04
N GLY A 447 9.64 9.49 -4.20
CA GLY A 447 9.03 10.19 -5.34
C GLY A 447 9.52 11.63 -5.50
N ARG A 448 9.66 12.39 -4.40
CA ARG A 448 10.20 13.76 -4.41
C ARG A 448 11.67 13.80 -4.82
N ILE A 449 12.49 12.88 -4.33
CA ILE A 449 13.90 12.77 -4.72
C ILE A 449 14.00 12.47 -6.22
N ILE A 450 13.21 11.52 -6.73
CA ILE A 450 13.16 11.17 -8.16
C ILE A 450 12.72 12.37 -9.01
N HIS A 451 11.70 13.12 -8.59
CA HIS A 451 11.28 14.36 -9.28
C HIS A 451 12.47 15.33 -9.45
N ASN A 452 13.20 15.57 -8.36
CA ASN A 452 14.33 16.50 -8.37
C ASN A 452 15.50 15.99 -9.21
N LEU A 453 15.78 14.69 -9.18
CA LEU A 453 16.77 14.06 -10.06
C LEU A 453 16.39 14.20 -11.52
N ALA A 454 15.16 13.84 -11.91
CA ALA A 454 14.72 13.95 -13.30
C ALA A 454 14.78 15.41 -13.79
N LYS A 455 14.28 16.35 -12.98
CA LYS A 455 14.32 17.78 -13.31
C LYS A 455 15.73 18.31 -13.51
N SER A 456 16.69 17.90 -12.68
CA SER A 456 18.07 18.42 -12.72
C SER A 456 18.99 17.69 -13.69
N GLN A 457 18.74 16.40 -13.98
CA GLN A 457 19.66 15.55 -14.73
C GLN A 457 19.15 15.21 -16.14
N SER A 458 17.85 15.00 -16.33
CA SER A 458 17.26 14.51 -17.59
C SER A 458 16.26 15.49 -18.22
N ASP A 459 16.36 16.79 -17.91
CA ASP A 459 15.41 17.83 -18.38
C ASP A 459 13.94 17.47 -18.03
N GLY A 460 13.74 16.87 -16.86
CA GLY A 460 12.47 16.39 -16.37
C GLY A 460 11.96 15.10 -17.00
N ARG A 461 12.68 14.49 -17.95
CA ARG A 461 12.27 13.23 -18.60
C ARG A 461 12.38 12.06 -17.63
N LEU A 462 11.23 11.50 -17.27
CA LEU A 462 11.08 10.38 -16.36
C LEU A 462 10.05 9.40 -16.91
N LEU A 463 10.49 8.17 -17.20
CA LEU A 463 9.59 7.04 -17.39
C LEU A 463 9.45 6.31 -16.06
N ILE A 464 8.22 6.01 -15.64
CA ILE A 464 7.94 5.10 -14.53
C ILE A 464 7.41 3.80 -15.13
N VAL A 465 7.88 2.65 -14.66
CA VAL A 465 7.42 1.32 -15.12
C VAL A 465 7.01 0.53 -13.89
N GLN A 466 5.77 0.06 -13.85
CA GLN A 466 5.26 -0.73 -12.74
C GLN A 466 5.93 -2.11 -12.67
N GLU A 467 6.38 -2.50 -11.48
CA GLU A 467 6.84 -3.87 -11.15
C GLU A 467 5.98 -4.45 -10.03
N GLY A 468 6.55 -5.02 -8.96
CA GLY A 468 5.89 -5.74 -7.89
C GLY A 468 5.01 -4.89 -6.96
N GLY A 469 4.75 -5.42 -5.75
CA GLY A 469 3.79 -4.89 -4.78
C GLY A 469 2.56 -5.76 -4.67
N TYR A 470 2.57 -6.68 -3.72
CA TYR A 470 1.67 -7.82 -3.65
C TYR A 470 0.61 -7.68 -2.56
N HIS A 471 0.75 -6.73 -1.64
CA HIS A 471 -0.36 -6.38 -0.75
C HIS A 471 -1.48 -5.69 -1.56
N ILE A 472 -2.57 -6.43 -1.82
CA ILE A 472 -3.63 -6.09 -2.80
C ILE A 472 -4.16 -4.65 -2.68
N THR A 473 -4.37 -4.14 -1.47
CA THR A 473 -4.93 -2.80 -1.24
C THR A 473 -3.85 -1.76 -0.99
N TYR A 474 -2.96 -2.02 -0.03
CA TYR A 474 -1.93 -1.08 0.38
C TYR A 474 -0.89 -0.74 -0.71
N SER A 475 -0.59 -1.66 -1.64
CA SER A 475 0.28 -1.36 -2.79
C SER A 475 -0.25 -0.18 -3.62
N ALA A 476 -1.57 -0.06 -3.78
CA ALA A 476 -2.18 1.09 -4.47
C ALA A 476 -1.98 2.40 -3.70
N TYR A 477 -2.01 2.37 -2.36
CA TYR A 477 -1.71 3.52 -1.52
C TYR A 477 -0.24 3.93 -1.59
N CYS A 478 0.70 2.98 -1.53
CA CYS A 478 2.13 3.22 -1.72
C CYS A 478 2.45 3.81 -3.11
N LEU A 479 1.80 3.27 -4.16
CA LEU A 479 1.92 3.80 -5.51
C LEU A 479 1.41 5.25 -5.58
N HIS A 480 0.23 5.50 -5.01
CA HIS A 480 -0.33 6.85 -4.93
C HIS A 480 0.65 7.82 -4.26
N ALA A 481 1.21 7.46 -3.11
CA ALA A 481 2.21 8.25 -2.40
C ALA A 481 3.46 8.51 -3.25
N THR A 482 3.97 7.49 -3.95
CA THR A 482 5.09 7.64 -4.89
C THR A 482 4.79 8.70 -5.94
N LEU A 483 3.61 8.62 -6.58
CA LEU A 483 3.21 9.58 -7.62
C LEU A 483 2.89 10.97 -7.07
N GLU A 484 2.36 11.10 -5.85
CA GLU A 484 2.25 12.40 -5.16
C GLU A 484 3.62 13.08 -5.02
N GLY A 485 4.64 12.31 -4.62
CA GLY A 485 6.01 12.77 -4.52
C GLY A 485 6.59 13.16 -5.88
N VAL A 486 6.38 12.34 -6.90
CA VAL A 486 6.83 12.62 -8.28
C VAL A 486 6.16 13.87 -8.87
N LEU A 487 4.88 14.09 -8.59
CA LEU A 487 4.16 15.30 -8.97
C LEU A 487 4.64 16.53 -8.17
N ASN A 488 5.36 16.30 -7.07
CA ASN A 488 5.84 17.30 -6.13
C ASN A 488 4.70 18.22 -5.65
N LEU A 489 3.57 17.60 -5.28
CA LEU A 489 2.40 18.34 -4.82
C LEU A 489 2.67 19.00 -3.45
N PRO A 490 2.22 20.25 -3.23
CA PRO A 490 2.46 20.97 -1.98
C PRO A 490 1.61 20.44 -0.81
N ILE A 491 0.57 19.67 -1.11
CA ILE A 491 -0.35 19.08 -0.14
C ILE A 491 -0.31 17.57 -0.34
N THR A 492 -0.33 16.83 0.76
CA THR A 492 -0.48 15.37 0.79
C THR A 492 -1.95 15.03 1.08
N PRO A 493 -2.81 14.93 0.05
CA PRO A 493 -4.24 14.78 0.25
C PRO A 493 -4.65 13.44 0.86
N LEU A 494 -3.79 12.41 0.79
CA LEU A 494 -4.07 11.10 1.34
C LEU A 494 -3.14 10.77 2.52
N SER A 495 -3.72 10.68 3.72
CA SER A 495 -3.05 10.14 4.89
C SER A 495 -2.89 8.62 4.79
N ASP A 496 -1.87 8.09 5.44
CA ASP A 496 -1.69 6.64 5.51
C ASP A 496 -2.80 5.99 6.37
N PRO A 497 -3.63 5.09 5.80
CA PRO A 497 -4.76 4.54 6.52
C PRO A 497 -4.38 3.43 7.51
N ILE A 498 -3.22 2.79 7.33
CA ILE A 498 -2.87 1.57 8.07
C ILE A 498 -1.41 1.50 8.54
N ALA A 499 -0.52 2.42 8.16
CA ALA A 499 0.80 2.55 8.78
C ALA A 499 0.67 3.11 10.20
N GLY A 500 0.14 2.28 11.09
CA GLY A 500 0.16 2.50 12.52
C GLY A 500 1.44 1.94 13.12
N TYR A 501 2.55 2.68 13.03
CA TYR A 501 3.59 2.63 14.06
C TYR A 501 3.85 4.03 14.61
N PRO A 502 2.89 4.62 15.36
CA PRO A 502 3.19 5.78 16.18
C PRO A 502 4.09 5.32 17.33
N GLU A 503 5.39 5.25 17.09
CA GLU A 503 6.34 5.19 18.19
C GLU A 503 6.31 6.57 18.88
N ASP A 504 5.52 6.68 19.94
CA ASP A 504 5.68 7.77 20.89
C ASP A 504 6.95 7.50 21.70
N GLU A 505 8.08 7.94 21.17
CA GLU A 505 9.38 7.87 21.84
C GLU A 505 9.29 8.43 23.27
N THR A 506 8.46 9.46 23.49
CA THR A 506 8.29 10.05 24.82
C THR A 506 7.60 9.09 25.79
N PHE A 507 6.64 8.29 25.32
CA PHE A 507 5.99 7.26 26.12
C PHE A 507 6.96 6.11 26.43
N SER A 508 7.69 5.62 25.43
CA SER A 508 8.70 4.58 25.61
C SER A 508 9.78 5.01 26.60
N VAL A 509 10.30 6.24 26.49
CA VAL A 509 11.27 6.80 27.44
C VAL A 509 10.70 6.86 28.85
N LYS A 510 9.46 7.36 29.03
CA LYS A 510 8.81 7.39 30.35
C LYS A 510 8.66 6.00 30.96
N VAL A 511 8.27 5.01 30.17
CA VAL A 511 8.15 3.61 30.62
C VAL A 511 9.52 3.05 31.01
N ILE A 512 10.56 3.29 30.20
CA ILE A 512 11.93 2.86 30.51
C ILE A 512 12.44 3.52 31.80
N GLU A 513 12.21 4.82 31.99
CA GLU A 513 12.57 5.53 33.22
C GLU A 513 11.84 4.95 34.44
N ALA A 514 10.54 4.65 34.30
CA ALA A 514 9.77 3.99 35.36
C ALA A 514 10.35 2.62 35.73
N ILE A 515 10.73 1.80 34.73
CA ILE A 515 11.40 0.51 34.93
C ILE A 515 12.75 0.68 35.63
N LYS A 516 13.58 1.64 35.18
CA LYS A 516 14.88 1.94 35.82
C LYS A 516 14.71 2.33 37.29
N ASN A 517 13.72 3.17 37.60
CA ASN A 517 13.42 3.58 38.98
C ASN A 517 12.95 2.40 39.84
N TYR A 518 12.08 1.54 39.29
CA TYR A 518 11.64 0.33 39.97
C TYR A 518 12.81 -0.63 40.25
N HIS A 519 13.70 -0.86 39.28
CA HIS A 519 14.88 -1.71 39.47
C HIS A 519 15.84 -1.16 40.51
N LYS A 520 16.10 0.16 40.52
CA LYS A 520 16.91 0.82 41.55
C LYS A 520 16.36 0.57 42.96
N ASP A 521 15.04 0.62 43.13
CA ASP A 521 14.41 0.43 44.44
C ASP A 521 14.39 -1.06 44.85
N LYS A 522 13.91 -1.92 43.94
CA LYS A 522 13.50 -3.30 44.26
C LYS A 522 14.51 -4.38 43.95
N VAL A 523 15.49 -4.14 43.07
CA VAL A 523 16.45 -5.16 42.65
C VAL A 523 17.82 -4.84 43.24
N PRO A 524 18.29 -5.56 44.29
CA PRO A 524 19.52 -5.22 45.01
C PRO A 524 20.77 -5.11 44.13
N PHE A 525 20.83 -5.89 43.05
CA PHE A 525 21.92 -5.85 42.07
C PHE A 525 22.01 -4.52 41.30
N TRP A 526 20.88 -3.80 41.12
CA TRP A 526 20.79 -2.59 40.29
C TRP A 526 20.75 -1.29 41.10
N ARG A 527 20.89 -1.36 42.43
CA ARG A 527 20.83 -0.20 43.34
C ARG A 527 21.89 0.87 43.07
N ASN A 528 23.00 0.51 42.40
CA ASN A 528 24.15 1.38 42.17
C ASN A 528 24.41 1.71 40.68
N LEU A 529 23.43 1.46 39.80
CA LEU A 529 23.52 1.76 38.35
C LEU A 529 22.98 3.15 37.99
#